data_AF-A0A3B8RXD6-F1
#
_entry.id   AF-A0A3B8RXD6-F1
#
_cell.length_a   1.000
_cell.length_b   1.000
_cell.length_c   1.000
_cell.angle_alpha   90.00
_cell.angle_beta   90.00
_cell.angle_gamma   90.00
#
_symmetry.space_group_name_H-M   'P 1'
#
loop_
_entity.id
_entity.type
_entity.pdbx_description
1 polymer ?
#
loop_
_entity_poly.entity_id
_entity_poly.type
_entity_poly.pdbx_seq_one_letter_code
_entity_poly.pdbx_strand_id
1 'polypeptide(L)'
;LITIGDTARIKVDAFGDKIFKGIVSEIGNSAISSGIGTQDQVVNFNVKLKLIDLDKGLRPGMSCNADIETETIQNVLSVPIQSVTARTSDFAKKEEGEEDNPAPVKKENSNKKPKEIVFIVKDGKAKTLEVETGISDDNYIHVKTGLSGGEQVVSGSYKAISRELNDGSTVRVEEKKKFSKDKK
;
A
#
# COMPACT_ATOMS: atom_id res chain seq x y z
N LEU A 1 -11.65 -8.22 1.87
CA LEU A 1 -12.81 -8.20 2.81
C LEU A 1 -12.59 -9.36 3.77
N ILE A 2 -12.80 -9.21 5.08
CA ILE A 2 -12.46 -10.29 6.05
C ILE A 2 -13.47 -11.44 5.92
N THR A 3 -12.98 -12.68 5.90
CA THR A 3 -13.80 -13.89 5.84
C THR A 3 -13.47 -14.88 6.97
N ILE A 4 -14.43 -15.75 7.29
CA ILE A 4 -14.20 -16.82 8.25
C ILE A 4 -13.17 -17.78 7.67
N GLY A 5 -12.12 -18.07 8.45
CA GLY A 5 -10.99 -18.90 8.02
C GLY A 5 -9.74 -18.12 7.63
N ASP A 6 -9.80 -16.79 7.48
CA ASP A 6 -8.62 -15.96 7.21
C ASP A 6 -7.56 -16.17 8.31
N THR A 7 -6.29 -16.23 7.91
CA THR A 7 -5.18 -16.36 8.84
C THR A 7 -4.88 -15.02 9.49
N ALA A 8 -4.39 -15.06 10.73
CA ALA A 8 -4.01 -13.86 11.46
C ALA A 8 -2.70 -14.05 12.21
N ARG A 9 -1.90 -12.99 12.25
CA ARG A 9 -0.69 -12.87 13.07
C ARG A 9 -1.01 -11.99 14.27
N ILE A 10 -0.81 -12.52 15.47
CA ILE A 10 -1.23 -11.87 16.71
C ILE A 10 0.01 -11.63 17.57
N LYS A 11 0.26 -10.36 17.90
CA LYS A 11 1.36 -9.93 18.79
C LYS A 11 0.75 -9.51 20.12
N VAL A 12 1.18 -10.17 21.20
CA VAL A 12 0.70 -9.88 22.57
C VAL A 12 1.76 -9.06 23.28
N ASP A 13 1.37 -7.92 23.87
CA ASP A 13 2.31 -6.95 24.45
C ASP A 13 3.23 -7.56 25.51
N ALA A 14 2.71 -8.53 26.26
CA ALA A 14 3.44 -9.23 27.32
C ALA A 14 4.50 -10.22 26.82
N PHE A 15 4.54 -10.55 25.52
CA PHE A 15 5.41 -11.59 24.95
C PHE A 15 6.48 -11.05 24.00
N GLY A 16 6.75 -9.73 24.03
CA GLY A 16 7.77 -9.10 23.20
C GLY A 16 7.50 -9.33 21.72
N ASP A 17 8.45 -9.91 20.99
CA ASP A 17 8.35 -10.15 19.53
C ASP A 17 7.78 -11.52 19.14
N LYS A 18 7.23 -12.27 20.10
CA LYS A 18 6.58 -13.54 19.77
C LYS A 18 5.28 -13.29 19.00
N ILE A 19 5.14 -13.97 17.87
CA ILE A 19 3.94 -13.95 17.03
C ILE A 19 3.16 -15.25 17.23
N PHE A 20 1.90 -15.10 17.59
CA PHE A 20 0.93 -16.19 17.68
C PHE A 20 0.14 -16.26 16.37
N LYS A 21 -0.13 -17.48 15.90
CA LYS A 21 -0.98 -17.68 14.72
C LYS A 21 -2.41 -17.90 15.16
N GLY A 22 -3.35 -17.25 14.48
CA GLY A 22 -4.78 -17.45 14.67
C GLY A 22 -5.51 -17.60 13.35
N ILE A 23 -6.78 -17.97 13.45
CA ILE A 23 -7.73 -17.97 12.34
C ILE A 23 -8.98 -17.19 12.74
N VAL A 24 -9.60 -16.50 11.79
CA VAL A 24 -10.90 -15.86 12.00
C VAL A 24 -11.95 -16.93 12.23
N SER A 25 -12.51 -16.97 13.43
CA SER A 25 -13.53 -17.96 13.81
C SER A 25 -14.95 -17.39 13.79
N GLU A 26 -15.10 -16.09 14.05
CA GLU A 26 -16.41 -15.45 14.11
C GLU A 26 -16.30 -13.97 13.71
N ILE A 27 -17.29 -13.49 12.96
CA ILE A 27 -17.46 -12.08 12.62
C ILE A 27 -18.84 -11.67 13.12
N GLY A 28 -18.88 -10.70 14.01
CA GLY A 28 -20.12 -10.19 14.58
C GLY A 28 -20.99 -9.58 13.49
N ASN A 29 -22.27 -9.98 13.44
CA ASN A 29 -23.23 -9.48 12.46
C ASN A 29 -23.86 -8.13 12.87
N SER A 30 -23.46 -7.58 14.01
CA SER A 30 -24.00 -6.32 14.54
C SER A 30 -22.88 -5.29 14.66
N ALA A 31 -23.17 -4.12 14.09
CA ALA A 31 -22.36 -2.93 14.22
C ALA A 31 -22.37 -2.41 15.67
N ILE A 32 -21.20 -2.07 16.19
CA ILE A 32 -21.00 -1.35 17.44
C ILE A 32 -20.67 0.09 17.06
N SER A 33 -21.65 0.97 17.25
CA SER A 33 -21.48 2.41 17.01
C SER A 33 -20.95 3.09 18.26
N SER A 34 -19.83 3.80 18.15
CA SER A 34 -19.32 4.69 19.19
C SER A 34 -19.52 6.14 18.77
N GLY A 35 -19.77 7.06 19.72
CA GLY A 35 -19.92 8.50 19.40
C GLY A 35 -21.25 8.87 18.71
N ILE A 36 -22.36 8.24 19.10
CA ILE A 36 -23.68 8.52 18.52
C ILE A 36 -24.02 10.01 18.67
N GLY A 37 -24.23 10.71 17.55
CA GLY A 37 -24.59 12.13 17.52
C GLY A 37 -23.42 13.12 17.42
N THR A 38 -22.17 12.65 17.28
CA THR A 38 -21.01 13.50 16.99
C THR A 38 -20.47 13.27 15.59
N GLN A 39 -19.56 14.14 15.12
CA GLN A 39 -18.87 13.97 13.83
C GLN A 39 -17.94 12.74 13.80
N ASP A 40 -17.61 12.16 14.97
CA ASP A 40 -16.69 11.04 15.13
C ASP A 40 -17.42 9.69 15.25
N GLN A 41 -18.61 9.57 14.67
CA GLN A 41 -19.36 8.31 14.71
C GLN A 41 -18.61 7.23 13.90
N VAL A 42 -18.04 6.25 14.60
CA VAL A 42 -17.35 5.10 14.00
C VAL A 42 -18.18 3.84 14.19
N VAL A 43 -18.30 3.05 13.12
CA VAL A 43 -18.97 1.76 13.11
C VAL A 43 -17.93 0.64 13.14
N ASN A 44 -17.92 -0.14 14.22
CA ASN A 44 -17.00 -1.26 14.41
C ASN A 44 -17.75 -2.60 14.39
N PHE A 45 -17.07 -3.67 14.00
CA PHE A 45 -17.59 -5.04 14.09
C PHE A 45 -16.64 -5.91 14.91
N ASN A 46 -17.19 -6.71 15.82
CA ASN A 46 -16.37 -7.61 16.63
C ASN A 46 -15.91 -8.79 15.77
N VAL A 47 -14.60 -8.99 15.65
CA VAL A 47 -14.01 -10.18 15.02
C VAL A 47 -13.34 -11.01 16.11
N LYS A 48 -13.67 -12.30 16.17
CA LYS A 48 -13.00 -13.25 17.09
C LYS A 48 -12.00 -14.08 16.32
N LEU A 49 -10.77 -14.11 16.85
CA LEU A 49 -9.69 -14.94 16.35
C LEU A 49 -9.49 -16.13 17.29
N LYS A 50 -9.46 -17.33 16.71
CA LYS A 50 -9.07 -18.55 17.42
C LYS A 50 -7.57 -18.77 17.26
N LEU A 51 -6.85 -18.79 18.37
CA LEU A 51 -5.42 -19.13 18.38
C LEU A 51 -5.22 -20.61 18.00
N ILE A 52 -4.27 -20.87 17.11
CA ILE A 52 -3.90 -22.23 16.68
C ILE A 52 -3.04 -22.90 17.75
N ASP A 53 -2.08 -22.17 18.31
CA ASP A 53 -1.16 -22.66 19.33
C ASP A 53 -1.31 -21.82 20.61
N LEU A 54 -1.81 -22.46 21.67
CA LEU A 54 -2.10 -21.81 22.94
C LEU A 54 -0.92 -22.00 23.87
N ASP A 55 -0.13 -20.94 24.05
CA ASP A 55 0.92 -20.91 25.06
C ASP A 55 0.31 -20.83 26.46
N LYS A 56 0.82 -21.65 27.40
CA LYS A 56 0.36 -21.70 28.80
C LYS A 56 0.51 -20.37 29.53
N GLY A 57 1.36 -19.47 29.05
CA GLY A 57 1.52 -18.14 29.60
C GLY A 57 0.42 -17.14 29.23
N LEU A 58 -0.39 -17.42 28.19
CA LEU A 58 -1.46 -16.52 27.77
C LEU A 58 -2.59 -16.51 28.80
N ARG A 59 -3.00 -15.31 29.20
CA ARG A 59 -4.13 -15.11 30.11
C ARG A 59 -5.17 -14.19 29.50
N PRO A 60 -6.46 -14.42 29.79
CA PRO A 60 -7.52 -13.47 29.44
C PRO A 60 -7.21 -12.07 29.99
N GLY A 61 -7.54 -11.04 29.22
CA GLY A 61 -7.31 -9.63 29.59
C GLY A 61 -5.95 -9.05 29.17
N MET A 62 -5.08 -9.84 28.54
CA MET A 62 -3.87 -9.30 27.90
C MET A 62 -4.22 -8.51 26.64
N SER A 63 -3.58 -7.36 26.45
CA SER A 63 -3.65 -6.56 25.23
C SER A 63 -2.84 -7.20 24.11
N CYS A 64 -3.35 -7.11 22.88
CA CYS A 64 -2.68 -7.61 21.69
C CYS A 64 -3.09 -6.84 20.44
N ASN A 65 -2.20 -6.84 19.45
CA ASN A 65 -2.48 -6.40 18.08
C ASN A 65 -2.59 -7.62 17.18
N ALA A 66 -3.53 -7.59 16.24
CA ALA A 66 -3.76 -8.68 15.30
C ALA A 66 -3.79 -8.16 13.86
N ASP A 67 -2.93 -8.72 13.02
CA ASP A 67 -2.90 -8.48 11.58
C ASP A 67 -3.59 -9.64 10.88
N ILE A 68 -4.75 -9.38 10.26
CA ILE A 68 -5.54 -10.38 9.55
C ILE A 68 -5.14 -10.39 8.07
N GLU A 69 -4.70 -11.54 7.59
CA GLU A 69 -4.27 -11.78 6.21
C GLU A 69 -5.49 -12.26 5.40
N THR A 70 -6.12 -11.33 4.68
CA THR A 70 -7.38 -11.61 3.94
C THR A 70 -7.15 -12.24 2.56
N GLU A 71 -6.06 -11.92 1.89
CA GLU A 71 -5.70 -12.46 0.58
C GLU A 71 -4.18 -12.68 0.53
N THR A 72 -3.76 -13.79 -0.09
CA THR A 72 -2.34 -14.09 -0.31
C THR A 72 -2.16 -14.62 -1.72
N ILE A 73 -1.25 -14.01 -2.47
CA ILE A 73 -0.90 -14.45 -3.81
C ILE A 73 0.61 -14.67 -3.85
N GLN A 74 1.02 -15.84 -4.34
CA GLN A 74 2.42 -16.23 -4.44
C GLN A 74 2.92 -16.11 -5.88
N ASN A 75 4.25 -15.96 -6.02
CA ASN A 75 4.94 -15.92 -7.32
C ASN A 75 4.43 -14.79 -8.24
N VAL A 76 4.30 -13.58 -7.70
CA VAL A 76 3.84 -12.40 -8.43
C VAL A 76 4.93 -11.36 -8.62
N LEU A 77 4.77 -10.51 -9.63
CA LEU A 77 5.58 -9.30 -9.77
C LEU A 77 5.09 -8.25 -8.76
N SER A 78 6.01 -7.75 -7.95
CA SER A 78 5.72 -6.73 -6.96
C SER A 78 6.67 -5.56 -7.12
N VAL A 79 6.15 -4.34 -6.97
CA VAL A 79 6.94 -3.12 -6.90
C VAL A 79 6.73 -2.46 -5.53
N PRO A 80 7.71 -1.71 -5.01
CA PRO A 80 7.50 -0.92 -3.80
C PRO A 80 6.34 0.06 -4.00
N ILE A 81 5.52 0.28 -2.97
CA ILE A 81 4.36 1.19 -3.01
C ILE A 81 4.74 2.61 -3.48
N GLN A 82 5.96 3.03 -3.17
CA GLN A 82 6.57 4.30 -3.57
C GLN A 82 6.86 4.44 -5.07
N SER A 83 6.61 3.41 -5.87
CA SER A 83 6.93 3.36 -7.30
C SER A 83 5.69 3.52 -8.19
N VAL A 84 4.50 3.33 -7.61
CA VAL A 84 3.22 3.46 -8.33
C VAL A 84 2.68 4.87 -8.10
N THR A 85 2.27 5.53 -9.17
CA THR A 85 1.59 6.82 -9.08
C THR A 85 0.37 6.83 -9.99
N ALA A 86 -0.67 7.55 -9.57
CA ALA A 86 -1.88 7.72 -10.35
C ALA A 86 -1.83 9.08 -11.04
N ARG A 87 -1.79 9.10 -12.38
CA ARG A 87 -1.83 10.34 -13.17
C ARG A 87 -3.03 10.34 -14.11
N THR A 88 -3.69 11.48 -14.22
CA THR A 88 -4.61 11.74 -15.35
C THR A 88 -3.81 12.15 -16.58
N SER A 89 -4.34 11.86 -17.77
CA SER A 89 -3.67 12.12 -19.07
C SER A 89 -3.20 13.56 -19.28
N ASP A 90 -3.72 14.49 -18.49
CA ASP A 90 -3.50 15.92 -18.65
C ASP A 90 -2.20 16.39 -17.95
N PHE A 91 -1.60 15.53 -17.10
CA PHE A 91 -0.28 15.78 -16.50
C PHE A 91 0.90 15.48 -17.42
N ALA A 92 0.66 14.85 -18.58
CA ALA A 92 1.72 14.53 -19.54
C ALA A 92 2.12 15.71 -20.45
N LYS A 93 1.51 16.90 -20.28
CA LYS A 93 1.76 18.09 -21.13
C LYS A 93 1.88 19.39 -20.33
N LYS A 94 2.78 19.44 -19.36
CA LYS A 94 3.29 20.73 -18.85
C LYS A 94 4.81 20.67 -18.77
N GLU A 95 5.45 20.88 -19.91
CA GLU A 95 6.80 21.42 -19.94
C GLU A 95 6.72 22.94 -20.19
N GLU A 96 7.50 23.64 -19.35
CA GLU A 96 8.07 24.98 -19.48
C GLU A 96 7.16 26.21 -19.42
N GLY A 97 7.26 26.92 -18.28
CA GLY A 97 6.80 28.28 -18.06
C GLY A 97 6.81 28.63 -16.58
N GLU A 98 7.82 29.37 -16.14
CA GLU A 98 7.87 30.04 -14.83
C GLU A 98 6.63 30.93 -14.63
N GLU A 99 6.04 30.88 -13.43
CA GLU A 99 5.82 32.03 -12.54
C GLU A 99 4.75 31.71 -11.48
N ASP A 100 5.06 32.10 -10.25
CA ASP A 100 4.17 32.18 -9.10
C ASP A 100 2.91 33.00 -9.44
N ASN A 101 1.75 32.34 -9.56
CA ASN A 101 0.45 32.94 -9.27
C ASN A 101 -0.67 31.87 -9.25
N PRO A 102 -1.47 31.75 -8.17
CA PRO A 102 -2.60 30.83 -8.14
C PRO A 102 -3.82 31.50 -8.79
N ALA A 103 -3.92 31.43 -10.11
CA ALA A 103 -5.16 31.75 -10.83
C ALA A 103 -6.02 30.48 -11.02
N PRO A 104 -7.35 30.56 -10.93
CA PRO A 104 -8.22 29.41 -10.73
C PRO A 104 -8.29 28.55 -12.00
N VAL A 105 -7.88 27.30 -11.88
CA VAL A 105 -8.00 26.30 -12.94
C VAL A 105 -9.49 26.09 -13.26
N LYS A 106 -9.88 26.52 -14.45
CA LYS A 106 -11.19 26.23 -15.05
C LYS A 106 -11.40 24.71 -15.05
N LYS A 107 -12.44 24.26 -14.35
CA LYS A 107 -12.92 22.88 -14.37
C LYS A 107 -13.52 22.60 -15.74
N GLU A 108 -12.73 22.08 -16.66
CA GLU A 108 -13.26 21.36 -17.81
C GLU A 108 -13.52 19.90 -17.40
N ASN A 109 -14.73 19.45 -17.70
CA ASN A 109 -15.23 18.11 -17.43
C ASN A 109 -14.45 17.06 -18.24
N SER A 110 -13.41 16.47 -17.67
CA SER A 110 -12.85 15.21 -18.16
C SER A 110 -13.04 14.13 -17.10
N ASN A 111 -14.08 13.32 -17.29
CA ASN A 111 -14.38 12.09 -16.55
C ASN A 111 -13.33 10.97 -16.84
N LYS A 112 -12.05 11.32 -16.92
CA LYS A 112 -10.97 10.36 -17.17
C LYS A 112 -10.49 9.82 -15.83
N LYS A 113 -10.76 8.54 -15.59
CA LYS A 113 -10.22 7.84 -14.42
C LYS A 113 -8.69 8.01 -14.39
N PRO A 114 -8.10 8.34 -13.24
CA PRO A 114 -6.65 8.38 -13.11
C PRO A 114 -6.08 7.00 -13.44
N LYS A 115 -5.04 6.96 -14.27
CA LYS A 115 -4.36 5.73 -14.66
C LYS A 115 -3.17 5.50 -13.75
N GLU A 116 -2.97 4.25 -13.35
CA GLU A 116 -1.81 3.83 -12.57
C GLU A 116 -0.63 3.63 -13.50
N ILE A 117 0.49 4.26 -13.15
CA ILE A 117 1.73 4.21 -13.93
C ILE A 117 2.92 3.92 -13.02
N VAL A 118 3.95 3.34 -13.63
CA VAL A 118 5.29 3.18 -13.06
C VAL A 118 6.31 3.76 -14.03
N PHE A 119 7.46 4.17 -13.50
CA PHE A 119 8.60 4.59 -14.31
C PHE A 119 9.66 3.49 -14.32
N ILE A 120 10.05 3.04 -15.51
CA ILE A 120 11.16 2.11 -15.70
C ILE A 120 12.39 2.86 -16.21
N VAL A 121 13.59 2.38 -15.87
CA VAL A 121 14.83 2.92 -16.41
C VAL A 121 15.20 2.18 -17.69
N LYS A 122 15.30 2.90 -18.81
CA LYS A 122 15.78 2.38 -20.08
C LYS A 122 16.81 3.35 -20.67
N ASP A 123 18.02 2.87 -20.93
CA ASP A 123 19.11 3.67 -21.50
C ASP A 123 19.43 4.97 -20.70
N GLY A 124 19.33 4.90 -19.36
CA GLY A 124 19.56 6.05 -18.48
C GLY A 124 18.42 7.09 -18.45
N LYS A 125 17.27 6.76 -19.04
CA LYS A 125 16.07 7.60 -19.04
C LYS A 125 14.90 6.90 -18.37
N ALA A 126 14.05 7.68 -17.71
CA ALA A 126 12.79 7.21 -17.18
C ALA A 126 11.79 7.04 -18.33
N LYS A 127 11.16 5.88 -18.42
CA LYS A 127 10.07 5.62 -19.35
C LYS A 127 8.82 5.28 -18.57
N THR A 128 7.72 5.94 -18.91
CA THR A 128 6.42 5.72 -18.28
C THR A 128 5.78 4.46 -18.84
N LEU A 129 5.19 3.66 -17.96
CA LEU A 129 4.49 2.45 -18.32
C LEU A 129 3.19 2.36 -17.51
N GLU A 130 2.08 2.16 -18.21
CA GLU A 130 0.79 1.93 -17.57
C GLU A 130 0.77 0.51 -16.99
N VAL A 131 0.28 0.39 -15.76
CA VAL A 131 0.19 -0.88 -15.05
C VAL A 131 -1.22 -1.08 -14.50
N GLU A 132 -1.60 -2.34 -14.36
CA GLU A 132 -2.77 -2.70 -13.57
C GLU A 132 -2.29 -3.36 -12.28
N THR A 133 -2.74 -2.84 -11.14
CA THR A 133 -2.35 -3.37 -9.83
C THR A 133 -3.37 -4.37 -9.27
N GLY A 134 -2.90 -5.17 -8.32
CA GLY A 134 -3.69 -6.12 -7.54
C GLY A 134 -3.71 -5.76 -6.07
N ILE A 135 -3.62 -6.78 -5.23
CA ILE A 135 -3.49 -6.61 -3.78
C ILE A 135 -2.20 -5.85 -3.42
N SER A 136 -2.23 -5.16 -2.30
CA SER A 136 -1.08 -4.45 -1.75
C SER A 136 -0.93 -4.75 -0.26
N ASP A 137 0.30 -4.69 0.22
CA ASP A 137 0.63 -4.63 1.65
C ASP A 137 1.25 -3.26 1.99
N ASP A 138 1.80 -3.13 3.19
CA ASP A 138 2.38 -1.87 3.68
C ASP A 138 3.61 -1.39 2.87
N ASN A 139 4.26 -2.30 2.14
CA ASN A 139 5.54 -2.03 1.47
C ASN A 139 5.47 -2.22 -0.04
N TYR A 140 4.64 -3.13 -0.54
CA TYR A 140 4.63 -3.62 -1.90
C TYR A 140 3.23 -3.67 -2.50
N ILE A 141 3.17 -3.46 -3.81
CA ILE A 141 1.97 -3.61 -4.63
C ILE A 141 2.22 -4.70 -5.67
N HIS A 142 1.26 -5.62 -5.79
CA HIS A 142 1.23 -6.60 -6.87
C HIS A 142 0.90 -5.91 -8.20
N VAL A 143 1.73 -6.13 -9.23
CA VAL A 143 1.48 -5.68 -10.61
C VAL A 143 0.98 -6.87 -11.44
N LYS A 144 -0.26 -6.78 -11.92
CA LYS A 144 -0.91 -7.81 -12.75
C LYS A 144 -0.45 -7.73 -14.20
N THR A 145 -0.41 -6.52 -14.75
CA THR A 145 -0.06 -6.25 -16.15
C THR A 145 0.76 -4.98 -16.25
N GLY A 146 1.48 -4.85 -17.37
CA GLY A 146 2.32 -3.69 -17.67
C GLY A 146 3.81 -3.95 -17.46
N LEU A 147 4.22 -4.86 -16.58
CA LEU A 147 5.63 -5.25 -16.39
C LEU A 147 5.87 -6.72 -16.78
N SER A 148 7.05 -7.02 -17.33
CA SER A 148 7.46 -8.37 -17.74
C SER A 148 8.40 -9.07 -16.75
N GLY A 149 8.95 -8.33 -15.78
CA GLY A 149 9.88 -8.83 -14.78
C GLY A 149 11.33 -8.65 -15.23
N GLY A 150 12.14 -8.05 -14.36
CA GLY A 150 13.54 -7.72 -14.63
C GLY A 150 13.77 -6.25 -15.02
N GLU A 151 12.72 -5.47 -15.21
CA GLU A 151 12.84 -4.03 -15.39
C GLU A 151 13.28 -3.33 -14.09
N GLN A 152 14.13 -2.32 -14.23
CA GLN A 152 14.48 -1.45 -13.12
C GLN A 152 13.40 -0.39 -12.94
N VAL A 153 12.61 -0.51 -11.88
CA VAL A 153 11.55 0.44 -11.55
C VAL A 153 12.10 1.54 -10.65
N VAL A 154 11.76 2.79 -10.95
CA VAL A 154 12.13 3.95 -10.14
C VAL A 154 11.24 4.01 -8.89
N SER A 155 11.87 4.11 -7.72
CA SER A 155 11.18 4.28 -6.43
C SER A 155 11.72 5.52 -5.72
N GLY A 156 10.85 6.33 -5.11
CA GLY A 156 11.29 7.55 -4.43
C GLY A 156 10.19 8.23 -3.63
N SER A 157 10.42 9.49 -3.26
CA SER A 157 9.38 10.29 -2.58
C SER A 157 8.17 10.48 -3.49
N TYR A 158 6.98 10.64 -2.90
CA TYR A 158 5.77 10.89 -3.66
C TYR A 158 5.92 12.10 -4.58
N LYS A 159 6.59 13.17 -4.12
CA LYS A 159 6.83 14.39 -4.93
C LYS A 159 7.68 14.09 -6.17
N ALA A 160 8.77 13.33 -6.00
CA ALA A 160 9.66 12.97 -7.09
C ALA A 160 8.92 12.16 -8.16
N ILE A 161 8.22 11.10 -7.76
CA ILE A 161 7.56 10.17 -8.69
C ILE A 161 6.27 10.74 -9.28
N SER A 162 5.50 11.55 -8.55
CA SER A 162 4.19 12.05 -9.03
C SER A 162 4.26 13.41 -9.73
N ARG A 163 5.26 14.26 -9.45
CA ARG A 163 5.32 15.64 -9.96
C ARG A 163 6.58 16.00 -10.72
N GLU A 164 7.74 15.49 -10.32
CA GLU A 164 9.03 15.94 -10.87
C GLU A 164 9.55 15.02 -11.97
N LEU A 165 9.26 13.72 -11.89
CA LEU A 165 9.68 12.74 -12.89
C LEU A 165 8.71 12.74 -14.08
N ASN A 166 9.24 12.93 -15.29
CA ASN A 166 8.48 12.90 -16.53
C ASN A 166 9.00 11.80 -17.46
N ASP A 167 8.21 11.50 -18.50
CA ASP A 167 8.66 10.57 -19.54
C ASP A 167 9.90 11.13 -20.25
N GLY A 168 10.93 10.32 -20.39
CA GLY A 168 12.20 10.72 -20.98
C GLY A 168 13.17 11.46 -20.05
N SER A 169 12.79 11.75 -18.80
CA SER A 169 13.69 12.39 -17.82
C SER A 169 14.96 11.57 -17.63
N THR A 170 16.11 12.24 -17.59
CA THR A 170 17.40 11.59 -17.34
C THR A 170 17.46 11.15 -15.89
N VAL A 171 17.74 9.88 -15.65
CA VAL A 171 17.79 9.29 -14.32
C VAL A 171 19.09 8.52 -14.14
N ARG A 172 19.67 8.64 -12.95
CA ARG A 172 20.83 7.85 -12.55
C ARG A 172 20.37 6.79 -11.57
N VAL A 173 20.73 5.54 -11.84
CA VAL A 173 20.49 4.45 -10.91
C VAL A 173 21.43 4.61 -9.73
N GLU A 174 20.88 4.87 -8.56
CA GLU A 174 21.58 4.75 -7.29
C GLU A 174 21.25 3.38 -6.68
N GLU A 175 22.27 2.62 -6.29
CA GLU A 175 22.02 1.39 -5.54
C GLU A 175 21.41 1.73 -4.18
N LYS A 176 20.22 1.18 -3.90
CA LYS A 176 19.61 1.30 -2.58
C LYS A 176 20.59 0.80 -1.52
N LYS A 177 20.97 1.67 -0.58
CA LYS A 177 21.57 1.23 0.69
C LYS A 177 20.64 0.17 1.27
N LYS A 178 21.13 -1.07 1.38
CA LYS A 178 20.40 -2.15 2.05
C LYS A 178 19.98 -1.63 3.42
N PHE A 179 18.68 -1.47 3.65
CA PHE A 179 18.16 -1.27 5.00
C PHE A 179 18.56 -2.51 5.80
N SER A 180 19.60 -2.37 6.61
CA SER A 180 20.00 -3.37 7.58
C SER A 180 18.81 -3.56 8.52
N LYS A 181 18.21 -4.75 8.52
CA LYS A 181 17.38 -5.20 9.64
C LYS A 181 18.23 -5.02 10.91
N ASP A 182 17.90 -4.05 11.73
CA ASP A 182 18.42 -3.93 13.07
C ASP A 182 18.18 -5.26 13.79
N LYS A 183 19.26 -6.02 14.01
CA LYS A 183 19.32 -7.03 15.04
C LYS A 183 19.42 -6.27 16.36
N LYS A 184 18.36 -6.31 17.16
CA LYS A 184 18.48 -6.24 18.62
C LYS A 184 17.84 -7.48 19.21
#